data_AF-A0A358D1W0-F1
#
_entry.id   AF-A0A358D1W0-F1
#
_cell.length_a   1.000
_cell.length_b   1.000
_cell.length_c   1.000
_cell.angle_alpha   90.00
_cell.angle_beta   90.00
_cell.angle_gamma   90.00
#
_symmetry.space_group_name_H-M   'P 1'
#
loop_
_entity.id
_entity.type
_entity.pdbx_description
1 polymer ?
#
loop_
_entity_poly.entity_id
_entity_poly.type
_entity_poly.pdbx_seq_one_letter_code
_entity_poly.pdbx_strand_id
1 'polypeptide(L)'
;MRDDILKWQVGDVTITSVPESSDPTSPKFMFSSIDKDGVLALREQSPWLEPFVGDKGHLLQKIHCCIIDTGSERIAVDTCVGNDKERGNPLWHEQQGPFLDRLSDSGYSPESITHVVCTHLHVDHVGWNTRLVNGEWVPTFPNAEYLFVEAEFDHWSNTEDLFGDPVFEDSVAPIKNAGLANLVGSDYGIGDAVSFESTPGHTPG
;
A
#
# COMPACT_ATOMS: atom_id res chain seq x y z
N MET A 1 5.97 13.02 -13.31
CA MET A 1 4.97 11.95 -13.59
C MET A 1 5.23 10.66 -12.82
N ARG A 2 6.49 10.26 -12.55
CA ARG A 2 6.79 9.03 -11.80
C ARG A 2 6.57 9.22 -10.28
N ASP A 3 7.13 10.29 -9.70
CA ASP A 3 7.03 10.53 -8.25
C ASP A 3 6.13 11.72 -7.88
N ASP A 4 5.23 12.12 -8.80
CA ASP A 4 4.37 13.27 -8.54
C ASP A 4 3.37 12.91 -7.45
N ILE A 5 3.30 13.77 -6.43
CA ILE A 5 2.20 13.81 -5.48
C ILE A 5 0.98 14.30 -6.26
N LEU A 6 -0.06 13.46 -6.31
CA LEU A 6 -1.31 13.81 -6.97
C LEU A 6 -2.35 14.16 -5.92
N LYS A 7 -3.13 15.21 -6.18
CA LYS A 7 -4.14 15.72 -5.26
C LYS A 7 -5.46 15.97 -5.97
N TRP A 8 -6.54 15.49 -5.38
CA TRP A 8 -7.90 15.66 -5.87
C TRP A 8 -8.82 16.19 -4.77
N GLN A 9 -9.88 16.87 -5.18
CA GLN A 9 -10.95 17.33 -4.30
C GLN A 9 -12.26 16.67 -4.75
N VAL A 10 -12.94 15.98 -3.82
CA VAL A 10 -14.24 15.34 -4.05
C VAL A 10 -15.21 15.84 -2.99
N GLY A 11 -16.07 16.80 -3.37
CA GLY A 11 -16.88 17.53 -2.38
C GLY A 11 -15.98 18.23 -1.38
N ASP A 12 -16.17 17.97 -0.09
CA ASP A 12 -15.34 18.51 1.00
C ASP A 12 -14.12 17.62 1.34
N VAL A 13 -13.97 16.47 0.67
CA VAL A 13 -12.89 15.51 0.91
C VAL A 13 -11.70 15.79 0.00
N THR A 14 -10.51 15.86 0.59
CA THR A 14 -9.24 15.91 -0.12
C THR A 14 -8.66 14.50 -0.24
N ILE A 15 -8.21 14.11 -1.44
CA ILE A 15 -7.50 12.85 -1.68
C ILE A 15 -6.09 13.16 -2.15
N THR A 16 -5.07 12.57 -1.53
CA THR A 16 -3.66 12.76 -1.89
C THR A 16 -2.97 11.41 -2.11
N SER A 17 -2.46 11.15 -3.31
CA SER A 17 -1.63 9.98 -3.61
C SER A 17 -0.15 10.33 -3.41
N VAL A 18 0.47 9.70 -2.41
CA VAL A 18 1.88 9.88 -2.03
C VAL A 18 2.68 8.65 -2.47
N PRO A 19 3.55 8.77 -3.49
CA PRO A 19 4.31 7.63 -4.00
C PRO A 19 5.49 7.26 -3.10
N GLU A 20 5.63 5.95 -2.84
CA GLU A 20 6.89 5.38 -2.39
C GLU A 20 7.81 5.17 -3.58
N SER A 21 7.31 4.51 -4.63
CA SER A 21 8.11 4.13 -5.80
C SER A 21 7.32 4.14 -7.11
N SER A 22 8.06 4.12 -8.21
CA SER A 22 7.53 4.05 -9.58
C SER A 22 8.54 3.37 -10.48
N ASP A 23 8.56 2.04 -10.41
CA ASP A 23 9.61 1.21 -10.97
C ASP A 23 9.14 0.44 -12.22
N PRO A 24 10.04 0.18 -13.18
CA PRO A 24 9.74 -0.70 -14.30
C PRO A 24 9.62 -2.16 -13.83
N THR A 25 8.45 -2.75 -14.03
CA THR A 25 8.14 -4.13 -13.67
C THR A 25 7.96 -5.00 -14.91
N SER A 26 8.44 -6.23 -14.85
CA SER A 26 8.23 -7.22 -15.91
C SER A 26 6.74 -7.54 -16.04
N PRO A 27 6.15 -7.56 -17.25
CA PRO A 27 4.74 -7.96 -17.43
C PRO A 27 4.43 -9.33 -16.81
N LYS A 28 5.39 -10.25 -16.87
CA LYS A 28 5.27 -11.61 -16.31
C LYS A 28 5.10 -11.65 -14.80
N PHE A 29 5.48 -10.59 -14.09
CA PHE A 29 5.26 -10.48 -12.65
C PHE A 29 3.76 -10.31 -12.33
N MET A 30 3.03 -9.54 -13.15
CA MET A 30 1.60 -9.26 -12.94
C MET A 30 0.68 -10.14 -13.79
N PHE A 31 1.10 -10.50 -15.00
CA PHE A 31 0.28 -11.15 -16.01
C PHE A 31 0.99 -12.38 -16.57
N SER A 32 0.49 -13.56 -16.22
CA SER A 32 1.08 -14.83 -16.67
C SER A 32 1.00 -15.02 -18.19
N SER A 33 -0.02 -14.45 -18.84
CA SER A 33 -0.35 -14.68 -20.26
C SER A 33 0.42 -13.81 -21.26
N ILE A 34 1.12 -12.76 -20.82
CA ILE A 34 1.78 -11.80 -21.72
C ILE A 34 3.24 -11.59 -21.35
N ASP A 35 4.09 -11.35 -22.35
CA ASP A 35 5.49 -10.99 -22.19
C ASP A 35 5.75 -9.56 -22.70
N LYS A 36 7.02 -9.17 -22.75
CA LYS A 36 7.44 -7.81 -23.15
C LYS A 36 7.07 -7.51 -24.59
N ASP A 37 7.24 -8.47 -25.50
CA ASP A 37 6.93 -8.30 -26.92
C ASP A 37 5.42 -8.16 -27.13
N GLY A 38 4.62 -8.97 -26.42
CA GLY A 38 3.17 -8.85 -26.42
C GLY A 38 2.69 -7.48 -25.92
N VAL A 39 3.28 -6.97 -24.83
CA VAL A 39 2.96 -5.64 -24.30
C VAL A 39 3.33 -4.53 -25.29
N LEU A 40 4.47 -4.64 -25.98
CA LEU A 40 4.85 -3.68 -27.01
C LEU A 40 3.87 -3.68 -28.18
N ALA A 41 3.45 -4.86 -28.65
CA ALA A 41 2.44 -4.99 -29.70
C ALA A 41 1.08 -4.39 -29.29
N LEU A 42 0.70 -4.50 -28.01
CA LEU A 42 -0.50 -3.84 -27.48
C LEU A 42 -0.34 -2.32 -27.42
N ARG A 43 0.81 -1.80 -26.99
CA ARG A 43 1.11 -0.35 -26.96
C ARG A 43 0.97 0.26 -28.36
N GLU A 44 1.42 -0.42 -29.40
CA GLU A 44 1.26 0.04 -30.79
C GLU A 44 -0.22 0.15 -31.21
N GLN A 45 -1.04 -0.80 -30.79
CA GLN A 45 -2.48 -0.82 -31.09
C GLN A 45 -3.29 0.14 -30.21
N SER A 46 -2.76 0.49 -29.04
CA SER A 46 -3.42 1.29 -28.01
C SER A 46 -2.49 2.39 -27.51
N PRO A 47 -2.38 3.54 -28.22
CA PRO A 47 -1.43 4.60 -27.90
C PRO A 47 -1.57 5.20 -26.50
N TRP A 48 -2.73 5.06 -25.86
CA TRP A 48 -2.95 5.53 -24.48
C TRP A 48 -2.12 4.75 -23.44
N LEU A 49 -1.57 3.59 -23.79
CA LEU A 49 -0.65 2.82 -22.95
C LEU A 49 0.75 3.42 -22.86
N GLU A 50 1.09 4.37 -23.74
CA GLU A 50 2.42 4.94 -23.88
C GLU A 50 3.03 5.49 -22.56
N PRO A 51 2.28 6.18 -21.68
CA PRO A 51 2.80 6.63 -20.40
C PRO A 51 3.10 5.50 -19.40
N PHE A 52 2.52 4.31 -19.60
CA PHE A 52 2.54 3.19 -18.65
C PHE A 52 3.42 2.02 -19.12
N VAL A 53 3.88 2.04 -20.37
CA VAL A 53 4.67 0.99 -20.98
C VAL A 53 5.99 1.56 -21.48
N GLY A 54 7.10 1.19 -20.83
CA GLY A 54 8.43 1.58 -21.26
C GLY A 54 8.83 0.95 -22.60
N ASP A 55 9.81 1.54 -23.29
CA ASP A 55 10.25 1.11 -24.62
C ASP A 55 10.79 -0.33 -24.70
N LYS A 56 11.09 -0.93 -23.55
CA LYS A 56 11.52 -2.34 -23.44
C LYS A 56 10.38 -3.29 -23.03
N GLY A 57 9.13 -2.85 -23.12
CA GLY A 57 7.95 -3.63 -22.75
C GLY A 57 7.78 -3.87 -21.24
N HIS A 58 8.46 -3.08 -20.39
CA HIS A 58 8.19 -3.09 -18.95
C HIS A 58 6.97 -2.23 -18.66
N LEU A 59 6.17 -2.65 -17.69
CA LEU A 59 5.06 -1.88 -17.16
C LEU A 59 5.58 -0.93 -16.09
N LEU A 60 5.03 0.28 -16.02
CA LEU A 60 5.28 1.18 -14.89
C LEU A 60 4.43 0.71 -13.71
N GLN A 61 5.05 0.20 -12.65
CA GLN A 61 4.38 -0.13 -11.40
C GLN A 61 4.58 1.03 -10.42
N LYS A 62 3.47 1.65 -10.00
CA LYS A 62 3.48 2.71 -8.98
C LYS A 62 2.95 2.14 -7.68
N ILE A 63 3.77 2.20 -6.62
CA ILE A 63 3.36 1.88 -5.25
C ILE A 63 3.19 3.20 -4.51
N HIS A 64 2.00 3.42 -3.94
CA HIS A 64 1.66 4.66 -3.25
C HIS A 64 0.71 4.43 -2.08
N CYS A 65 0.75 5.36 -1.15
CA CYS A 65 -0.26 5.51 -0.10
C CYS A 65 -1.28 6.54 -0.56
N CYS A 66 -2.57 6.25 -0.40
CA CYS A 66 -3.64 7.19 -0.69
C CYS A 66 -4.19 7.76 0.62
N ILE A 67 -3.99 9.06 0.84
CA ILE A 67 -4.55 9.76 1.99
C ILE A 67 -5.93 10.31 1.63
N ILE A 68 -6.94 9.95 2.42
CA ILE A 68 -8.28 10.54 2.38
C ILE A 68 -8.40 11.45 3.61
N ASP A 69 -8.62 12.74 3.37
CA ASP A 69 -8.72 13.77 4.40
C ASP A 69 -10.08 14.47 4.31
N THR A 70 -10.93 14.21 5.31
CA THR A 70 -12.27 14.81 5.46
C THR A 70 -12.25 16.06 6.35
N GLY A 71 -11.08 16.42 6.89
CA GLY A 71 -10.91 17.43 7.94
C GLY A 71 -10.99 16.86 9.36
N SER A 72 -11.91 15.93 9.63
CA SER A 72 -12.02 15.22 10.91
C SER A 72 -11.24 13.91 10.95
N GLU A 73 -11.15 13.22 9.82
CA GLU A 73 -10.43 11.97 9.64
C GLU A 73 -9.32 12.15 8.60
N ARG A 74 -8.15 11.61 8.92
CA ARG A 74 -7.01 11.43 8.01
C ARG A 74 -6.71 9.95 7.90
N ILE A 75 -7.09 9.37 6.78
CA ILE A 75 -7.10 7.93 6.56
C ILE A 75 -5.98 7.61 5.57
N ALA A 76 -5.03 6.79 5.99
CA ALA A 76 -4.01 6.24 5.11
C ALA A 76 -4.51 4.91 4.54
N VAL A 77 -4.78 4.87 3.23
CA VAL A 77 -5.15 3.66 2.51
C VAL A 77 -3.89 3.09 1.85
N ASP A 78 -3.51 1.90 2.31
CA ASP A 78 -2.26 1.19 2.01
C ASP A 78 -1.00 1.98 2.39
N THR A 79 0.01 1.27 2.90
CA THR A 79 1.21 1.88 3.46
C THR A 79 2.48 1.40 2.75
N CYS A 80 2.38 0.97 1.49
CA CYS A 80 3.52 0.66 0.62
C CYS A 80 4.43 -0.47 1.15
N VAL A 81 5.70 -0.54 0.72
CA VAL A 81 6.63 -1.66 1.02
C VAL A 81 7.40 -1.48 2.32
N GLY A 82 7.72 -0.24 2.71
CA GLY A 82 8.43 0.02 3.97
C GLY A 82 9.96 -0.11 3.87
N ASN A 83 10.66 0.67 4.69
CA ASN A 83 12.11 0.52 4.84
C ASN A 83 12.49 -0.66 5.76
N ASP A 84 13.75 -1.08 5.67
CA ASP A 84 14.40 -2.04 6.57
C ASP A 84 13.83 -3.48 6.50
N LYS A 85 12.92 -3.74 5.57
CA LYS A 85 12.20 -5.01 5.44
C LYS A 85 13.01 -6.10 4.75
N GLU A 86 13.11 -7.28 5.34
CA GLU A 86 13.69 -8.45 4.68
C GLU A 86 12.67 -9.02 3.67
N ARG A 87 12.98 -8.97 2.36
CA ARG A 87 12.07 -9.38 1.29
C ARG A 87 12.80 -10.19 0.23
N GLY A 88 12.14 -11.19 -0.34
CA GLY A 88 12.69 -11.99 -1.44
C GLY A 88 12.85 -11.19 -2.74
N ASN A 89 12.03 -10.16 -2.94
CA ASN A 89 12.14 -9.26 -4.09
C ASN A 89 13.29 -8.25 -3.88
N PRO A 90 14.35 -8.25 -4.71
CA PRO A 90 15.49 -7.34 -4.55
C PRO A 90 15.14 -5.85 -4.67
N LEU A 91 14.03 -5.50 -5.33
CA LEU A 91 13.57 -4.10 -5.39
C LEU A 91 12.94 -3.64 -4.08
N TRP A 92 12.50 -4.58 -3.24
CA TRP A 92 11.76 -4.34 -2.01
C TRP A 92 12.55 -4.67 -0.74
N HIS A 93 13.66 -5.39 -0.90
CA HIS A 93 14.52 -5.80 0.18
C HIS A 93 15.33 -4.62 0.75
N GLU A 94 15.25 -4.44 2.08
CA GLU A 94 16.03 -3.47 2.85
C GLU A 94 16.00 -2.06 2.25
N GLN A 95 14.84 -1.66 1.73
CA GLN A 95 14.68 -0.34 1.13
C GLN A 95 15.06 0.78 2.13
N GLN A 96 15.58 1.87 1.57
CA GLN A 96 15.89 3.10 2.28
C GLN A 96 15.36 4.28 1.46
N GLY A 97 14.04 4.47 1.49
CA GLY A 97 13.32 5.51 0.77
C GLY A 97 12.87 6.67 1.66
N PRO A 98 12.59 7.85 1.08
CA PRO A 98 12.15 9.04 1.81
C PRO A 98 10.62 9.10 1.96
N PHE A 99 9.91 7.97 2.00
CA PHE A 99 8.45 7.94 1.95
C PHE A 99 7.81 8.74 3.10
N LEU A 100 8.28 8.58 4.34
CA LEU A 100 7.75 9.33 5.49
C LEU A 100 8.02 10.84 5.40
N ASP A 101 9.15 11.24 4.81
CA ASP A 101 9.44 12.65 4.55
C ASP A 101 8.46 13.19 3.51
N ARG A 102 8.25 12.47 2.40
CA ARG A 102 7.27 12.84 1.36
C ARG A 102 5.85 12.92 1.90
N LEU A 103 5.47 12.01 2.78
CA LEU A 103 4.17 12.01 3.44
C LEU A 103 4.00 13.27 4.31
N SER A 104 5.02 13.59 5.12
CA SER A 104 5.04 14.78 5.97
C SER A 104 5.02 16.08 5.14
N ASP A 105 5.81 16.15 4.08
CA ASP A 105 5.85 17.27 3.13
C ASP A 105 4.52 17.47 2.39
N SER A 106 3.72 16.40 2.26
CA SER A 106 2.36 16.46 1.72
C SER A 106 1.32 16.98 2.72
N GLY A 107 1.74 17.27 3.96
CA GLY A 107 0.88 17.79 5.04
C GLY A 107 0.41 16.73 6.04
N TYR A 108 0.93 15.50 5.96
CA TYR A 108 0.47 14.37 6.74
C TYR A 108 1.63 13.78 7.55
N SER A 109 1.88 14.28 8.77
CA SER A 109 2.84 13.60 9.64
C SER A 109 2.26 12.26 10.12
N PRO A 110 3.09 11.26 10.46
CA PRO A 110 2.60 9.97 10.93
C PRO A 110 1.68 10.07 12.16
N GLU A 111 1.94 11.01 13.06
CA GLU A 111 1.12 11.26 14.26
C GLU A 111 -0.23 11.90 13.95
N SER A 112 -0.37 12.47 12.75
CA SER A 112 -1.62 13.12 12.34
C SER A 112 -2.61 12.17 11.66
N ILE A 113 -2.15 10.97 11.27
CA ILE A 113 -3.01 9.93 10.72
C ILE A 113 -3.90 9.38 11.83
N THR A 114 -5.20 9.34 11.55
CA THR A 114 -6.24 8.89 12.48
C THR A 114 -6.63 7.44 12.24
N HIS A 115 -6.52 6.98 11.00
CA HIS A 115 -6.87 5.62 10.60
C HIS A 115 -5.87 5.12 9.57
N VAL A 116 -5.53 3.84 9.66
CA VAL A 116 -4.81 3.12 8.61
C VAL A 116 -5.72 1.99 8.14
N VAL A 117 -5.89 1.89 6.82
CA VAL A 117 -6.68 0.84 6.17
C VAL A 117 -5.78 0.17 5.16
N CYS A 118 -5.70 -1.15 5.18
CA CYS A 118 -5.06 -1.92 4.13
C CYS A 118 -6.16 -2.54 3.27
N THR A 119 -6.10 -2.34 1.95
CA THR A 119 -7.01 -2.99 1.01
C THR A 119 -6.88 -4.50 1.07
N HIS A 120 -5.67 -4.99 1.32
CA HIS A 120 -5.32 -6.38 1.63
C HIS A 120 -3.92 -6.41 2.27
N LEU A 121 -3.46 -7.56 2.77
CA LEU A 121 -2.24 -7.65 3.59
C LEU A 121 -0.98 -8.16 2.85
N HIS A 122 -0.85 -7.86 1.55
CA HIS A 122 0.41 -8.11 0.83
C HIS A 122 1.50 -7.08 1.17
N VAL A 123 2.74 -7.46 0.87
CA VAL A 123 3.97 -6.70 1.15
C VAL A 123 3.92 -5.23 0.75
N ASP A 124 3.37 -4.90 -0.42
CA ASP A 124 3.30 -3.55 -0.97
C ASP A 124 2.13 -2.71 -0.43
N HIS A 125 1.40 -3.24 0.56
CA HIS A 125 0.25 -2.58 1.18
C HIS A 125 0.43 -2.35 2.68
N VAL A 126 1.30 -3.10 3.36
CA VAL A 126 1.41 -3.09 4.83
C VAL A 126 2.74 -2.59 5.34
N GLY A 127 3.72 -2.39 4.49
CA GLY A 127 5.12 -2.20 4.86
C GLY A 127 5.38 -1.07 5.84
N TRP A 128 4.85 0.13 5.59
CA TRP A 128 4.95 1.25 6.52
C TRP A 128 3.92 1.22 7.64
N ASN A 129 3.15 0.14 7.84
CA ASN A 129 2.38 0.01 9.08
C ASN A 129 3.33 0.08 10.29
N THR A 130 4.53 -0.49 10.16
CA THR A 130 5.59 -0.42 11.15
C THR A 130 6.87 0.19 10.60
N ARG A 131 7.73 0.64 11.50
CA ARG A 131 9.11 1.07 11.20
C ARG A 131 10.07 0.47 12.22
N LEU A 132 11.32 0.27 11.83
CA LEU A 132 12.33 -0.29 12.71
C LEU A 132 12.91 0.82 13.60
N VAL A 133 12.76 0.69 14.92
CA VAL A 133 13.32 1.63 15.90
C VAL A 133 14.06 0.81 16.95
N ASN A 134 15.37 1.02 17.07
CA ASN A 134 16.24 0.31 18.03
C ASN A 134 16.13 -1.22 17.93
N GLY A 135 15.91 -1.75 16.73
CA GLY A 135 15.78 -3.19 16.48
C GLY A 135 14.38 -3.76 16.73
N GLU A 136 13.39 -2.93 17.05
CA GLU A 136 12.00 -3.34 17.25
C GLU A 136 11.09 -2.71 16.19
N TRP A 137 10.16 -3.52 15.66
CA TRP A 137 9.10 -3.02 14.78
C TRP A 137 8.04 -2.32 15.63
N VAL A 138 7.94 -1.00 15.46
CA VAL A 138 6.95 -0.17 16.16
C VAL A 138 5.94 0.41 15.18
N PRO A 139 4.68 0.66 15.57
CA PRO A 139 3.70 1.32 14.71
C PRO A 139 4.24 2.66 14.17
N THR A 140 4.16 2.85 12.86
CA THR A 140 4.55 4.11 12.20
C THR A 140 3.58 5.23 12.52
N PHE A 141 2.29 4.91 12.63
CA PHE A 141 1.18 5.85 12.85
C PHE A 141 0.62 5.66 14.27
N PRO A 142 1.27 6.20 15.31
CA PRO A 142 1.03 5.80 16.71
C PRO A 142 -0.34 6.23 17.27
N ASN A 143 -1.01 7.20 16.63
CA ASN A 143 -2.32 7.70 17.03
C ASN A 143 -3.47 7.10 16.19
N ALA A 144 -3.14 6.26 15.21
CA ALA A 144 -4.12 5.73 14.29
C ALA A 144 -4.79 4.46 14.85
N GLU A 145 -6.07 4.30 14.55
CA GLU A 145 -6.71 2.97 14.55
C GLU A 145 -6.33 2.25 13.25
N TYR A 146 -5.79 1.04 13.36
CA TYR A 146 -5.47 0.21 12.19
C TYR A 146 -6.64 -0.74 11.94
N LEU A 147 -7.40 -0.48 10.88
CA LEU A 147 -8.58 -1.24 10.53
C LEU A 147 -8.18 -2.39 9.61
N PHE A 148 -8.43 -3.63 10.06
CA PHE A 148 -8.23 -4.83 9.25
C PHE A 148 -9.56 -5.56 9.10
N VAL A 149 -9.89 -5.96 7.87
CA VAL A 149 -11.04 -6.84 7.64
C VAL A 149 -10.75 -8.19 8.28
N GLU A 150 -11.67 -8.69 9.11
CA GLU A 150 -11.50 -9.93 9.89
C GLU A 150 -11.01 -11.11 9.05
N ALA A 151 -11.65 -11.34 7.90
CA ALA A 151 -11.31 -12.45 7.00
C ALA A 151 -9.87 -12.36 6.45
N GLU A 152 -9.41 -11.15 6.14
CA GLU A 152 -8.06 -10.92 5.64
C GLU A 152 -7.03 -11.11 6.77
N PHE A 153 -7.31 -10.55 7.95
CA PHE A 153 -6.45 -10.70 9.12
C PHE A 153 -6.32 -12.18 9.54
N ASP A 154 -7.44 -12.90 9.60
CA ASP A 154 -7.48 -14.31 9.95
C ASP A 154 -6.72 -15.16 8.92
N HIS A 155 -6.83 -14.84 7.63
CA HIS A 155 -6.07 -15.54 6.60
C HIS A 155 -4.56 -15.40 6.80
N TRP A 156 -4.05 -14.17 6.86
CA TRP A 156 -2.61 -13.90 6.91
C TRP A 156 -1.97 -14.15 8.27
N SER A 157 -2.76 -14.17 9.35
CA SER A 157 -2.25 -14.63 10.65
C SER A 157 -2.05 -16.14 10.75
N ASN A 158 -2.53 -16.91 9.77
CA ASN A 158 -2.45 -18.38 9.75
C ASN A 158 -1.84 -18.94 8.45
N THR A 159 -1.42 -18.09 7.52
CA THR A 159 -0.91 -18.48 6.21
C THR A 159 0.46 -17.85 6.00
N GLU A 160 1.42 -18.64 5.52
CA GLU A 160 2.72 -18.12 5.13
C GLU A 160 2.56 -17.19 3.91
N ASP A 161 3.35 -16.11 3.86
CA ASP A 161 3.40 -15.25 2.69
C ASP A 161 3.73 -16.04 1.41
N LEU A 162 3.26 -15.55 0.26
CA LEU A 162 3.45 -16.18 -1.05
C LEU A 162 4.93 -16.49 -1.38
N PHE A 163 5.86 -15.67 -0.87
CA PHE A 163 7.29 -15.81 -1.08
C PHE A 163 8.03 -16.29 0.18
N GLY A 164 7.31 -16.58 1.26
CA GLY A 164 7.87 -16.93 2.56
C GLY A 164 8.50 -15.73 3.29
N ASP A 165 8.17 -14.51 2.88
CA ASP A 165 8.64 -13.28 3.54
C ASP A 165 7.87 -13.05 4.87
N PRO A 166 8.51 -12.46 5.90
CA PRO A 166 7.90 -12.25 7.23
C PRO A 166 6.93 -11.05 7.25
N VAL A 167 6.11 -10.90 6.22
CA VAL A 167 5.26 -9.72 5.99
C VAL A 167 4.29 -9.51 7.15
N PHE A 168 3.59 -10.57 7.59
CA PHE A 168 2.66 -10.47 8.70
C PHE A 168 3.41 -10.17 10.02
N GLU A 169 4.51 -10.87 10.26
CA GLU A 169 5.28 -10.80 11.51
C GLU A 169 5.90 -9.43 11.75
N ASP A 170 6.40 -8.78 10.69
CA ASP A 170 7.07 -7.49 10.81
C ASP A 170 6.16 -6.28 10.59
N SER A 171 5.06 -6.42 9.84
CA SER A 171 4.23 -5.28 9.40
C SER A 171 2.82 -5.28 10.01
N VAL A 172 2.28 -6.43 10.43
CA VAL A 172 0.88 -6.52 10.89
C VAL A 172 0.80 -6.95 12.36
N ALA A 173 1.48 -8.02 12.75
CA ALA A 173 1.50 -8.52 14.12
C ALA A 173 1.92 -7.45 15.16
N PRO A 174 2.92 -6.57 14.91
CA PRO A 174 3.29 -5.55 15.89
C PRO A 174 2.20 -4.52 16.16
N ILE A 175 1.33 -4.25 15.17
CA ILE A 175 0.17 -3.37 15.33
C ILE A 175 -0.84 -3.96 16.30
N LYS A 176 -1.14 -5.26 16.14
CA LYS A 176 -2.00 -5.99 17.08
C LYS A 176 -1.38 -6.04 18.48
N ASN A 177 -0.09 -6.31 18.58
CA ASN A 177 0.62 -6.35 19.86
C ASN A 177 0.66 -4.99 20.58
N ALA A 178 0.68 -3.90 19.82
CA ALA A 178 0.56 -2.54 20.34
C ALA A 178 -0.88 -2.16 20.77
N GLY A 179 -1.87 -3.01 20.48
CA GLY A 179 -3.28 -2.75 20.79
C GLY A 179 -3.94 -1.73 19.87
N LEU A 180 -3.35 -1.45 18.70
CA LEU A 180 -3.87 -0.49 17.72
C LEU A 180 -4.70 -1.14 16.61
N ALA A 181 -4.67 -2.47 16.49
CA ALA A 181 -5.45 -3.21 15.51
C ALA A 181 -6.92 -3.32 15.94
N ASN A 182 -7.82 -2.87 15.06
CA ASN A 182 -9.26 -3.03 15.18
C ASN A 182 -9.76 -3.90 14.02
N LEU A 183 -10.32 -5.06 14.36
CA LEU A 183 -10.85 -5.99 13.36
C LEU A 183 -12.30 -5.63 13.06
N VAL A 184 -12.61 -5.45 11.78
CA VAL A 184 -13.91 -4.94 11.32
C VAL A 184 -14.53 -5.84 10.26
N GLY A 185 -15.84 -5.72 10.09
CA GLY A 185 -16.57 -6.33 8.98
C GLY A 185 -16.26 -5.66 7.64
N SER A 186 -16.56 -6.35 6.54
CA SER A 186 -16.34 -5.83 5.19
C SER A 186 -17.37 -4.77 4.75
N ASP A 187 -18.35 -4.47 5.60
CA ASP A 187 -19.35 -3.41 5.46
C ASP A 187 -19.10 -2.21 6.40
N TYR A 188 -17.91 -2.14 7.01
CA TYR A 188 -17.53 -1.06 7.92
C TYR A 188 -17.48 0.31 7.23
N GLY A 189 -17.64 1.37 8.01
CA GLY A 189 -17.54 2.75 7.53
C GLY A 189 -16.72 3.62 8.47
N ILE A 190 -16.03 4.61 7.89
CA ILE A 190 -15.26 5.62 8.60
C ILE A 190 -15.92 6.97 8.33
N GLY A 191 -16.63 7.48 9.34
CA GLY A 191 -17.48 8.66 9.20
C GLY A 191 -18.54 8.47 8.10
N ASP A 192 -18.93 9.58 7.46
CA ASP A 192 -19.95 9.59 6.40
C ASP A 192 -19.34 9.48 4.98
N ALA A 193 -18.01 9.59 4.87
CA ALA A 193 -17.33 9.76 3.58
C ALA A 193 -16.71 8.46 3.03
N VAL A 194 -16.45 7.46 3.88
CA VAL A 194 -15.75 6.23 3.49
C VAL A 194 -16.51 5.02 3.99
N SER A 195 -16.80 4.08 3.09
CA SER A 195 -17.40 2.77 3.39
C SER A 195 -16.61 1.67 2.71
N PHE A 196 -16.64 0.48 3.29
CA PHE A 196 -15.93 -0.67 2.78
C PHE A 196 -16.88 -1.50 1.89
N GLU A 197 -16.33 -2.11 0.86
CA GLU A 197 -17.03 -3.03 -0.02
C GLU A 197 -16.11 -4.22 -0.29
N SER A 198 -16.60 -5.44 -0.01
CA SER A 198 -15.81 -6.65 -0.20
C SER A 198 -15.63 -6.97 -1.69
N THR A 199 -14.38 -7.14 -2.12
CA THR A 199 -14.03 -7.51 -3.49
C THR A 199 -13.06 -8.70 -3.53
N PRO A 200 -13.47 -9.88 -3.01
CA PRO A 200 -12.57 -11.02 -2.86
C PRO A 200 -12.12 -11.56 -4.22
N GLY A 201 -10.87 -12.06 -4.26
CA GLY A 201 -10.31 -12.68 -5.45
C GLY A 201 -8.79 -12.64 -5.46
N HIS A 202 -8.20 -11.45 -5.33
CA HIS A 202 -6.74 -11.32 -5.19
C HIS A 202 -6.27 -11.90 -3.85
N THR A 203 -6.97 -11.53 -2.78
CA THR A 203 -6.91 -12.11 -1.44
C THR A 203 -8.33 -12.43 -0.95
N PRO A 204 -8.48 -13.13 0.19
CA PRO A 204 -9.80 -13.55 0.68
C PRO A 204 -10.72 -12.45 1.24
N GLY A 205 -10.17 -11.35 1.78
CA GLY A 205 -10.95 -10.30 2.46
C GLY A 205 -11.03 -8.98 1.73
#